data_AF-A0A8J2PRQ3-F1
#
_entry.id   AF-A0A8J2PRQ3-F1
#
_cell.length_a   1.000
_cell.length_b   1.000
_cell.length_c   1.000
_cell.angle_alpha   90.00
_cell.angle_beta   90.00
_cell.angle_gamma   90.00
#
_symmetry.space_group_name_H-M   'P 1'
#
loop_
_entity.id
_entity.type
_entity.pdbx_description
1 polymer ?
#
loop_
_entity_poly.entity_id
_entity_poly.type
_entity_poly.pdbx_seq_one_letter_code
_entity_poly.pdbx_strand_id
1 'polypeptide(L)'
;MTQNPDLNLQVEVSHNTKGQLENQLDKRVTITSNNAALLHEIIFPSDTTDIQVKTTGTGTLYTQVSWSYHINKARTKKDFEIRVIK
;
A
#
# COMPACT_ATOMS: atom_id res chain seq x y z
N MET A 1 -20.92 0.01 -17.09
CA MET A 1 -19.96 0.69 -16.21
C MET A 1 -19.80 2.10 -16.73
N THR A 2 -20.43 3.08 -16.08
CA THR A 2 -20.29 4.50 -16.41
C THR A 2 -18.95 5.00 -15.90
N GLN A 3 -18.04 5.41 -16.78
CA GLN A 3 -16.79 6.06 -16.38
C GLN A 3 -17.14 7.37 -15.65
N ASN A 4 -16.57 7.58 -14.47
CA ASN A 4 -16.70 8.86 -13.75
C ASN A 4 -15.79 9.90 -14.44
N PRO A 5 -16.35 10.93 -15.11
CA PRO A 5 -15.55 11.93 -15.83
C PRO A 5 -14.67 12.78 -14.90
N ASP A 6 -14.96 12.79 -13.60
CA ASP A 6 -14.23 13.57 -12.59
C ASP A 6 -13.12 12.76 -11.89
N LEU A 7 -12.86 11.51 -12.31
CA LEU A 7 -11.78 10.72 -11.74
C LEU A 7 -10.42 11.34 -12.08
N ASN A 8 -9.74 11.84 -11.06
CA ASN A 8 -8.39 12.39 -11.14
C ASN A 8 -7.71 12.23 -9.76
N LEU A 9 -7.06 11.09 -9.55
CA LEU A 9 -6.32 10.78 -8.34
C LEU A 9 -4.83 10.86 -8.62
N GLN A 10 -4.10 11.64 -7.84
CA GLN A 10 -2.64 11.56 -7.80
C GLN A 10 -2.25 10.62 -6.67
N VAL A 11 -1.49 9.58 -7.00
CA VAL A 11 -1.05 8.55 -6.06
C VAL A 11 0.46 8.57 -6.00
N GLU A 12 0.98 8.63 -4.78
CA GLU A 12 2.40 8.51 -4.48
C GLU A 12 2.60 7.34 -3.52
N VAL A 13 3.51 6.44 -3.87
CA VAL A 13 3.91 5.30 -3.06
C VAL A 13 5.40 5.42 -2.77
N SER A 14 5.73 5.32 -1.49
CA SER A 14 7.10 5.30 -1.00
C SER A 14 7.25 4.24 0.08
N HIS A 15 8.48 3.83 0.34
CA HIS A 15 8.79 2.91 1.42
C HIS A 15 10.00 3.38 2.23
N ASN A 16 10.14 2.80 3.42
CA ASN A 16 11.36 2.89 4.22
C ASN A 16 11.98 1.51 4.38
N THR A 17 13.30 1.47 4.46
CA THR A 17 14.07 0.27 4.84
C THR A 17 14.76 0.46 6.18
N LYS A 18 15.10 -0.64 6.83
CA LYS A 18 15.76 -0.61 8.14
C LYS A 18 17.10 0.13 8.06
N GLY A 19 17.21 1.24 8.79
CA GLY A 19 18.44 2.02 8.89
C GLY A 19 18.53 3.18 7.90
N GLN A 20 17.51 3.41 7.08
CA GLN A 20 17.38 4.64 6.30
C GLN A 20 16.58 5.71 7.05
N LEU A 21 16.97 6.97 6.88
CA LEU A 21 16.35 8.14 7.50
C LEU A 21 15.32 8.81 6.59
N GLU A 22 15.31 8.48 5.29
CA GLU A 22 14.46 9.12 4.29
C GLU A 22 13.63 8.07 3.54
N ASN A 23 12.38 8.43 3.23
CA ASN A 23 11.49 7.61 2.42
C ASN A 23 11.98 7.52 0.98
N GLN A 24 12.12 6.31 0.47
CA GLN A 24 12.40 6.05 -0.93
C GLN A 24 11.10 6.11 -1.74
N LEU A 25 11.03 7.01 -2.73
CA LEU A 25 9.90 7.11 -3.65
C LEU A 25 9.93 5.97 -4.68
N ASP A 26 8.90 5.12 -4.67
CA ASP A 26 8.77 4.00 -5.61
C ASP A 26 7.97 4.38 -6.85
N LYS A 27 6.87 5.10 -6.64
CA LYS A 27 5.93 5.39 -7.72
C LYS A 27 5.17 6.66 -7.48
N ARG A 28 5.01 7.44 -8.56
CA ARG A 28 4.05 8.55 -8.64
C ARG A 28 3.24 8.37 -9.92
N VAL A 29 1.91 8.31 -9.79
CA VAL A 29 1.00 8.09 -10.92
C VAL A 29 -0.27 8.90 -10.78
N THR A 30 -0.75 9.44 -11.90
CA THR A 30 -2.07 10.05 -11.98
C THR A 30 -3.06 9.05 -12.56
N ILE A 31 -4.08 8.69 -11.79
CA ILE A 31 -5.18 7.81 -12.18
C ILE A 31 -6.35 8.67 -12.67
N THR A 32 -6.76 8.43 -13.90
CA THR A 32 -7.88 9.07 -14.61
C THR A 32 -8.81 8.00 -15.16
N SER A 33 -9.96 8.39 -15.70
CA SER A 33 -10.88 7.47 -16.39
C SER A 33 -10.21 6.60 -17.47
N ASN A 34 -9.13 7.09 -18.10
CA ASN A 34 -8.42 6.40 -19.18
C ASN A 34 -7.52 5.25 -18.68
N ASN A 35 -7.07 5.26 -17.43
CA ASN A 35 -6.15 4.25 -16.87
C ASN A 35 -6.65 3.63 -15.55
N ALA A 36 -7.89 3.93 -15.13
CA ALA A 36 -8.49 3.44 -13.89
C ALA A 36 -8.53 1.91 -13.76
N ALA A 37 -8.59 1.19 -14.87
CA ALA A 37 -8.63 -0.27 -14.89
C ALA A 37 -7.24 -0.92 -14.86
N LEU A 38 -6.16 -0.14 -14.93
CA LEU A 38 -4.81 -0.68 -14.91
C LEU A 38 -4.40 -1.04 -13.49
N LEU A 39 -4.02 -2.30 -13.28
CA LEU A 39 -3.39 -2.73 -12.06
C LEU A 39 -1.98 -2.12 -11.97
N HIS A 40 -1.65 -1.58 -10.80
CA HIS A 40 -0.34 -1.03 -10.51
C HIS A 40 0.31 -1.85 -9.38
N GLU A 41 1.27 -2.70 -9.76
CA GLU A 41 2.04 -3.51 -8.82
C GLU A 41 3.39 -2.85 -8.50
N ILE A 42 3.82 -2.98 -7.25
CA ILE A 42 5.13 -2.56 -6.74
C ILE A 42 5.66 -3.70 -5.87
N ILE A 43 6.88 -4.15 -6.14
CA ILE A 43 7.57 -5.15 -5.34
C ILE A 43 8.58 -4.43 -4.46
N PHE A 44 8.42 -4.55 -3.14
CA PHE A 44 9.28 -3.92 -2.16
C PHE A 44 10.46 -4.83 -1.77
N PRO A 45 11.61 -4.24 -1.38
CA PRO A 45 12.72 -4.96 -0.77
C PRO A 45 12.32 -5.76 0.49
N SER A 46 13.06 -6.82 0.81
CA SER A 46 12.76 -7.68 1.97
C SER A 46 12.99 -6.99 3.32
N ASP A 47 13.76 -5.91 3.35
CA ASP A 47 14.08 -5.10 4.52
C ASP A 47 13.18 -3.86 4.65
N THR A 48 12.13 -3.76 3.84
CA THR A 48 11.09 -2.72 3.96
C THR A 48 10.40 -2.81 5.31
N THR A 49 10.36 -1.68 6.02
CA THR A 49 9.75 -1.54 7.35
C THR A 49 8.46 -0.76 7.34
N ASP A 50 8.29 0.16 6.39
CA ASP A 50 7.11 1.01 6.26
C ASP A 50 6.78 1.21 4.77
N ILE A 51 5.50 1.24 4.45
CA ILE A 51 4.99 1.58 3.12
C ILE A 51 4.00 2.72 3.31
N GLN A 52 4.28 3.85 2.67
CA GLN A 52 3.44 5.03 2.69
C GLN A 52 2.78 5.23 1.33
N VAL A 53 1.44 5.28 1.35
CA VAL A 53 0.62 5.64 0.19
C VAL A 53 -0.05 6.98 0.46
N LYS A 54 0.24 7.98 -0.37
CA LYS A 54 -0.42 9.29 -0.34
C LYS A 54 -1.29 9.43 -1.58
N THR A 55 -2.53 9.87 -1.37
CA THR A 55 -3.48 10.12 -2.45
C THR A 55 -4.09 11.50 -2.34
N THR A 56 -4.15 12.24 -3.43
CA THR A 56 -4.85 13.52 -3.53
C THR A 56 -5.76 13.55 -4.75
N GLY A 57 -6.75 14.45 -4.76
CA GLY A 57 -7.70 14.60 -5.87
C GLY A 57 -9.02 13.85 -5.65
N THR A 58 -9.70 13.53 -6.76
CA THR A 58 -11.08 13.03 -6.76
C THR A 58 -11.13 11.59 -7.26
N GLY A 59 -11.65 10.68 -6.44
CA GLY A 59 -11.85 9.27 -6.80
C GLY A 59 -11.75 8.34 -5.60
N THR A 60 -11.77 7.03 -5.85
CA THR A 60 -11.54 6.00 -4.85
C THR A 60 -10.43 5.07 -5.32
N LEU A 61 -9.46 4.80 -4.44
CA LEU A 61 -8.37 3.86 -4.68
C LEU A 61 -8.55 2.66 -3.76
N TYR A 62 -8.44 1.46 -4.33
CA TYR A 62 -8.30 0.23 -3.56
C TYR A 62 -6.83 -0.19 -3.57
N THR A 63 -6.24 -0.36 -2.39
CA THR A 63 -4.88 -0.85 -2.22
C THR A 63 -4.91 -2.23 -1.58
N GLN A 64 -4.09 -3.14 -2.10
CA GLN A 64 -3.85 -4.44 -1.50
C GLN A 64 -2.36 -4.56 -1.21
N VAL A 65 -2.04 -4.94 0.03
CA VAL A 65 -0.67 -5.22 0.46
C VAL A 65 -0.57 -6.70 0.81
N SER A 66 0.50 -7.35 0.36
CA SER A 66 0.73 -8.78 0.59
C SER A 66 2.20 -9.01 0.92
N TRP A 67 2.46 -9.87 1.90
CA TRP A 67 3.79 -10.18 2.40
C TRP A 67 3.98 -11.68 2.48
N SER A 68 5.12 -12.15 1.97
CA SER A 68 5.56 -13.53 2.08
C SER A 68 6.72 -13.61 3.06
N TYR A 69 6.61 -14.48 4.06
CA TYR A 69 7.67 -14.69 5.05
C TYR A 69 7.84 -16.18 5.34
N HIS A 70 9.09 -16.59 5.56
CA HIS A 70 9.41 -17.94 6.01
C HIS A 70 9.35 -18.00 7.53
N ILE A 71 8.47 -18.85 8.08
CA ILE A 71 8.39 -19.11 9.51
C ILE A 71 9.35 -20.25 9.86
N ASN A 72 10.52 -19.93 10.40
CA ASN A 72 11.38 -20.94 11.00
C ASN A 72 10.80 -21.35 12.37
N LYS A 73 10.07 -22.48 12.41
CA LYS A 73 9.51 -23.18 13.60
C LYS A 73 8.98 -22.23 14.69
N ALA A 74 7.69 -21.91 14.62
CA ALA A 74 6.97 -21.21 15.68
C ALA A 74 7.05 -22.00 17.02
N ARG A 75 7.54 -21.37 18.09
CA ARG A 75 7.09 -21.75 19.45
C ARG A 75 5.66 -21.23 19.59
N THR A 76 4.72 -22.18 19.59
CA THR A 76 3.29 -21.97 19.76
C THR A 76 2.99 -21.39 21.14
N LYS A 77 2.63 -20.11 21.20
CA LYS A 77 1.44 -19.56 21.91
C LYS A 77 1.51 -18.04 21.85
N LYS A 78 0.53 -17.41 21.19
CA LYS A 78 0.09 -16.07 21.59
C LYS A 78 -1.42 -16.14 21.70
N ASP A 79 -1.90 -16.15 22.94
CA ASP A 79 -3.28 -15.80 23.24
C ASP A 79 -3.38 -14.30 22.95
N PHE A 80 -4.21 -13.88 21.99
CA PHE A 80 -4.54 -12.48 21.79
C PHE A 80 -6.05 -12.29 21.93
N GLU A 81 -6.40 -11.36 22.80
CA GLU A 81 -7.76 -10.92 23.07
C GLU A 81 -8.00 -9.63 22.29
N ILE A 82 -9.08 -9.57 21.52
CA ILE A 82 -9.54 -8.34 20.87
C ILE A 82 -10.63 -7.75 21.74
N ARG A 83 -10.42 -6.53 22.25
CA ARG A 83 -11.47 -5.74 22.90
C ARG A 83 -11.91 -4.61 22.00
N VAL A 84 -13.22 -4.53 21.80
CA VAL A 84 -13.88 -3.37 21.18
C VAL A 84 -14.42 -2.51 22.32
N ILE A 85 -13.92 -1.28 22.44
CA ILE A 85 -14.45 -0.28 23.36
C ILE A 85 -15.39 0.61 22.55
N LYS A 86 -16.61 0.78 23.08
CA LYS A 86 -17.64 1.66 22.52
C LYS A 86 -17.53 3.06 23.09
#